data_AF-D8T9U6-F1
#
_entry.id   AF-D8T9U6-F1
#
_cell.length_a   1.000
_cell.length_b   1.000
_cell.length_c   1.000
_cell.angle_alpha   90.00
_cell.angle_beta   90.00
_cell.angle_gamma   90.00
#
_symmetry.space_group_name_H-M   'P 1'
#
loop_
_entity.id
_entity.type
_entity.pdbx_description
1 polymer ?
#
loop_
_entity_poly.entity_id
_entity_poly.type
_entity_poly.pdbx_seq_one_letter_code
_entity_poly.pdbx_strand_id
1 'polypeptide(L)'
;MKGMMALPWTRRRRHQRLVSEIGVGADSSPENFDDKELELVSWLKIRGEHDACSLLKTGPDKRGLFAVRDIKAGECILRVSRDTMMTADRLPLEFQQLLSSGVSEWAQLALLLLFEKRAGEASIWAPYISCLPRWGTIHSTAFWRKEELAMIQESSLSYETMSRRAAIREEFNEMQPIFQRYEHVFGGPVSYASFKHAYVTATVCSRAWRIDGLEKLAMVPFADFMNHDWSSNAMLTYDTDNGSTEVEEVKVYSDCLDIALFCAQLFADKNYAAGEQVTISFGPLCNASLALDFGFTVPYNPWDKVQLWLGISRRDSLRKEKLQYLHAHEMLTLTNPDGSDSGGMSFTLREVCDSAGNGRELPGPLFTMARVVCATSSEALLSCDKKQDGLKETDALALILTCVETRIQQHFEAILALQSCRSQAPAESTTLLCVEMAEAILGGELRVLRSVSAWLKHQCVVA
;
A
#
# COMPACT_ATOMS: atom_id res chain seq x y z
N MET A 1 6.94 35.55 -37.87
CA MET A 1 7.88 36.11 -36.87
C MET A 1 7.13 37.12 -36.01
N LYS A 2 7.30 37.02 -34.68
CA LYS A 2 6.52 37.55 -33.53
C LYS A 2 5.87 36.34 -32.84
N GLY A 3 6.43 35.71 -31.81
CA GLY A 3 7.19 36.24 -30.68
C GLY A 3 6.31 36.15 -29.43
N MET A 4 5.91 34.94 -29.03
CA MET A 4 5.20 34.69 -27.76
C MET A 4 6.24 34.63 -26.65
N MET A 5 6.31 35.70 -25.86
CA MET A 5 7.10 35.79 -24.64
C MET A 5 6.54 34.82 -23.60
N ALA A 6 7.41 33.95 -23.09
CA ALA A 6 7.20 33.23 -21.84
C ALA A 6 7.06 34.24 -20.70
N LEU A 7 6.00 34.13 -19.90
CA LEU A 7 5.82 34.93 -18.68
C LEU A 7 6.73 34.38 -17.57
N PRO A 8 7.59 35.20 -16.94
CA PRO A 8 8.50 34.76 -15.88
C PRO A 8 7.84 34.77 -14.49
N TRP A 9 8.16 33.76 -13.68
CA TRP A 9 8.27 33.69 -12.20
C TRP A 9 7.97 34.97 -11.38
N THR A 10 6.74 35.51 -11.40
CA THR A 10 6.44 36.77 -10.67
C THR A 10 5.08 36.83 -9.96
N ARG A 11 4.37 35.72 -9.75
CA ARG A 11 3.11 35.73 -8.96
C ARG A 11 3.22 35.28 -7.49
N ARG A 12 4.43 35.22 -6.91
CA ARG A 12 4.66 34.88 -5.47
C ARG A 12 5.46 35.93 -4.68
N ARG A 13 5.52 37.20 -5.11
CA ARG A 13 6.26 38.30 -4.41
C ARG A 13 5.38 39.38 -3.77
N ARG A 14 4.20 39.04 -3.23
CA ARG A 14 3.36 40.01 -2.49
C ARG A 14 3.15 39.72 -0.99
N HIS A 15 3.96 38.86 -0.40
CA HIS A 15 4.00 38.66 1.07
C HIS A 15 5.43 38.61 1.64
N GLN A 16 6.44 39.08 0.90
CA GLN A 16 7.80 39.30 1.42
C GLN A 16 8.03 40.80 1.64
N ARG A 17 7.45 41.35 2.70
CA ARG A 17 7.91 42.61 3.33
C ARG A 17 7.21 42.83 4.65
N LEU A 18 7.69 42.12 5.68
CA LEU A 18 7.72 42.51 7.10
C LEU A 18 8.12 41.27 7.90
N VAL A 19 9.42 40.97 7.97
CA VAL A 19 10.12 40.53 9.20
C VAL A 19 11.61 40.68 8.88
N SER A 20 12.17 41.81 9.28
CA SER A 20 13.61 41.94 9.53
C SER A 20 13.76 42.15 11.03
N GLU A 21 14.74 41.45 11.61
CA GLU A 21 15.16 41.51 13.02
C GLU A 21 14.32 40.63 13.97
N ILE A 22 14.87 39.48 14.36
CA ILE A 22 15.38 39.21 15.73
C ILE A 22 15.95 37.77 15.77
N GLY A 23 17.21 37.68 16.19
CA GLY A 23 17.69 36.75 17.23
C GLY A 23 17.54 35.25 17.05
N VAL A 24 18.69 34.59 16.90
CA VAL A 24 18.94 33.18 17.19
C VAL A 24 18.46 32.84 18.61
N GLY A 25 17.59 31.84 18.75
CA GLY A 25 17.21 31.25 20.03
C GLY A 25 16.64 29.85 19.81
N ALA A 26 17.37 28.85 20.29
CA ALA A 26 16.86 27.50 20.43
C ALA A 26 15.74 27.52 21.49
N ASP A 27 14.54 27.08 21.14
CA ASP A 27 13.56 26.67 22.13
C ASP A 27 12.75 25.48 21.62
N SER A 28 12.97 24.35 22.27
CA SER A 28 12.24 23.11 22.10
C SER A 28 11.11 23.08 23.12
N SER A 29 9.95 23.60 22.74
CA SER A 29 8.69 23.32 23.43
C SER A 29 7.97 22.15 22.72
N PRO A 30 7.19 21.32 23.44
CA PRO A 30 6.40 20.28 22.81
C PRO A 30 5.25 20.96 22.03
N GLU A 31 5.45 21.14 20.72
CA GLU A 31 4.38 21.62 19.83
C GLU A 31 3.12 20.78 20.01
N ASN A 32 2.03 21.43 20.41
CA ASN A 32 0.78 20.79 20.77
C ASN A 32 0.08 20.28 19.49
N PHE A 33 -0.04 18.96 19.35
CA PHE A 33 -0.62 18.36 18.13
C PHE A 33 -2.09 18.75 17.92
N ASP A 34 -2.81 19.06 19.00
CA ASP A 34 -4.21 19.54 18.92
C ASP A 34 -4.32 20.86 18.13
N ASP A 35 -3.34 21.74 18.26
CA ASP A 35 -3.36 23.03 17.57
C ASP A 35 -3.24 22.84 16.04
N LYS A 36 -2.47 21.83 15.60
CA LYS A 36 -2.28 21.53 14.17
C LYS A 36 -3.52 20.94 13.50
N GLU A 37 -4.22 20.04 14.19
CA GLU A 37 -5.47 19.49 13.68
C GLU A 37 -6.57 20.55 13.62
N LEU A 38 -6.63 21.43 14.62
CA LEU A 38 -7.53 22.58 14.62
C LEU A 38 -7.22 23.54 13.46
N GLU A 39 -5.94 23.79 13.17
CA GLU A 39 -5.52 24.54 11.99
C GLU A 39 -5.94 23.86 10.67
N LEU A 40 -5.79 22.54 10.55
CA LEU A 40 -6.24 21.77 9.39
C LEU A 40 -7.75 21.88 9.19
N VAL A 41 -8.53 21.66 10.25
CA VAL A 41 -10.00 21.77 10.23
C VAL A 41 -10.44 23.20 9.89
N SER A 42 -9.76 24.21 10.44
CA SER A 42 -10.01 25.62 10.12
C SER A 42 -9.72 25.92 8.65
N TRP A 43 -8.61 25.42 8.13
CA TRP A 43 -8.23 25.55 6.72
C TRP A 43 -9.25 24.92 5.79
N LEU A 44 -9.73 23.69 6.09
CA LEU A 44 -10.78 23.02 5.33
C LEU A 44 -12.09 23.83 5.32
N LYS A 45 -12.52 24.35 6.47
CA LYS A 45 -13.72 25.22 6.57
C LYS A 45 -13.58 26.49 5.74
N ILE A 46 -12.42 27.14 5.74
CA ILE A 46 -12.15 28.34 4.92
C ILE A 46 -12.22 28.01 3.42
N ARG A 47 -11.88 26.78 3.03
CA ARG A 47 -11.97 26.30 1.64
C ARG A 47 -13.36 25.81 1.23
N GLY A 48 -14.35 25.89 2.11
CA GLY A 48 -15.73 25.46 1.83
C GLY A 48 -16.01 23.98 2.09
N GLU A 49 -15.06 23.25 2.68
CA GLU A 49 -15.19 21.80 2.97
C GLU A 49 -15.95 21.58 4.30
N HIS A 50 -17.19 22.07 4.37
CA HIS A 50 -18.00 22.08 5.59
C HIS A 50 -18.44 20.69 6.05
N ASP A 51 -18.72 19.79 5.10
CA ASP A 51 -19.20 18.42 5.36
C ASP A 51 -18.16 17.61 6.16
N ALA A 52 -16.88 17.70 5.76
CA ALA A 52 -15.74 17.06 6.41
C ALA A 52 -15.69 17.33 7.92
N CYS A 53 -15.99 18.57 8.31
CA CYS A 53 -15.73 19.07 9.66
C CYS A 53 -16.96 19.06 10.57
N SER A 54 -18.13 18.66 10.08
CA SER A 54 -19.39 18.69 10.83
C SER A 54 -19.81 17.31 11.35
N LEU A 55 -19.41 16.25 10.64
CA LEU A 55 -19.80 14.87 10.95
C LEU A 55 -18.70 14.08 11.65
N LEU A 56 -17.44 14.48 11.46
CA LEU A 56 -16.27 13.73 11.90
C LEU A 56 -15.36 14.58 12.78
N LYS A 57 -14.73 13.94 13.75
CA LYS A 57 -13.67 14.51 14.59
C LYS A 57 -12.51 13.52 14.74
N THR A 58 -11.33 14.03 15.06
CA THR A 58 -10.18 13.17 15.37
C THR A 58 -10.39 12.44 16.69
N GLY A 59 -9.87 11.20 16.76
CA GLY A 59 -9.94 10.37 17.95
C GLY A 59 -9.03 10.84 19.09
N PRO A 60 -9.19 10.29 20.31
CA PRO A 60 -8.37 10.63 21.48
C PRO A 60 -6.87 10.42 21.25
N ASP A 61 -6.52 9.36 20.52
CA ASP A 61 -5.13 9.02 20.17
C ASP A 61 -4.64 9.72 18.89
N LYS A 62 -5.44 10.67 18.35
CA LYS A 62 -5.14 11.46 17.14
C LYS A 62 -4.88 10.58 15.92
N ARG A 63 -5.52 9.42 15.91
CA ARG A 63 -5.53 8.43 14.83
C ARG A 63 -6.99 8.02 14.62
N GLY A 64 -7.47 8.02 13.39
CA GLY A 64 -8.86 7.72 13.11
C GLY A 64 -9.78 8.93 13.17
N LEU A 65 -10.88 8.84 12.43
CA LEU A 65 -12.00 9.77 12.51
C LEU A 65 -13.19 9.10 13.19
N PHE A 66 -13.92 9.87 13.98
CA PHE A 66 -15.04 9.42 14.81
C PHE A 66 -16.27 10.26 14.54
N ALA A 67 -17.44 9.62 14.55
CA ALA A 67 -18.71 10.26 14.34
C ALA A 67 -19.02 11.26 15.46
N VAL A 68 -19.38 12.49 15.11
CA VAL A 68 -19.78 13.55 16.06
C VAL A 68 -21.23 13.36 16.53
N ARG A 69 -22.06 12.76 15.66
CA ARG A 69 -23.45 12.40 15.90
C ARG A 69 -23.75 11.06 15.24
N ASP A 70 -24.95 10.55 15.42
CA ASP A 70 -25.41 9.39 14.66
C ASP A 70 -25.40 9.71 13.15
N ILE A 71 -24.85 8.79 12.36
CA ILE A 71 -24.74 8.86 10.89
C ILE A 71 -25.50 7.66 10.33
N LYS A 72 -26.32 7.90 9.31
CA LYS A 72 -27.07 6.82 8.65
C LYS A 72 -26.30 6.24 7.47
N ALA A 73 -26.49 4.96 7.21
CA ALA A 73 -26.01 4.34 5.97
C ALA A 73 -26.52 5.13 4.74
N GLY A 74 -25.64 5.34 3.77
CA GLY A 74 -25.87 6.14 2.57
C GLY A 74 -25.67 7.65 2.75
N GLU A 75 -25.44 8.14 3.97
CA GLU A 75 -25.14 9.55 4.22
C GLU A 75 -23.74 9.93 3.69
N CYS A 76 -23.62 11.08 3.03
CA CYS A 76 -22.32 11.60 2.60
C CYS A 76 -21.60 12.19 3.82
N ILE A 77 -20.50 11.55 4.22
CA ILE A 77 -19.78 11.87 5.46
C ILE A 77 -18.53 12.73 5.24
N LEU A 78 -18.03 12.78 4.01
CA LEU A 78 -16.87 13.57 3.65
C LEU A 78 -16.96 14.02 2.20
N ARG A 79 -16.64 15.30 1.97
CA ARG A 79 -16.33 15.85 0.66
C ARG A 79 -15.03 16.65 0.74
N VAL A 80 -14.17 16.47 -0.25
CA VAL A 80 -12.92 17.21 -0.40
C VAL A 80 -12.75 17.59 -1.86
N SER A 81 -12.71 18.88 -2.17
CA SER A 81 -12.51 19.37 -3.54
C SER A 81 -11.12 19.06 -4.08
N ARG A 82 -11.01 18.93 -5.41
CA ARG A 82 -9.74 18.69 -6.13
C ARG A 82 -8.68 19.75 -5.85
N ASP A 83 -9.09 20.98 -5.56
CA ASP A 83 -8.16 22.08 -5.26
C ASP A 83 -7.50 21.98 -3.89
N THR A 84 -8.07 21.17 -3.01
CA THR A 84 -7.53 20.87 -1.68
C THR A 84 -6.55 19.69 -1.73
N MET A 85 -6.67 18.79 -2.70
CA MET A 85 -5.84 17.58 -2.82
C MET A 85 -4.40 17.87 -3.31
N MET A 86 -3.43 17.05 -2.90
CA MET A 86 -2.09 17.04 -3.50
C MET A 86 -1.99 15.95 -4.57
N THR A 87 -1.82 16.37 -5.82
CA THR A 87 -1.68 15.49 -6.99
C THR A 87 -0.37 15.81 -7.72
N ALA A 88 0.24 14.83 -8.38
CA ALA A 88 1.53 14.99 -9.05
C ALA A 88 1.56 16.13 -10.09
N ASP A 89 0.41 16.45 -10.72
CA ASP A 89 0.28 17.55 -11.67
C ASP A 89 0.36 18.95 -11.05
N ARG A 90 0.38 19.06 -9.71
CA ARG A 90 0.67 20.31 -8.99
C ARG A 90 2.17 20.63 -8.91
N LEU A 91 3.04 19.72 -9.35
CA LEU A 91 4.48 19.99 -9.45
C LEU A 91 4.75 21.20 -10.36
N PRO A 92 5.75 22.06 -10.04
CA PRO A 92 6.22 23.10 -10.96
C PRO A 92 6.55 22.53 -12.35
N LEU A 93 6.22 23.28 -13.40
CA LEU A 93 6.42 22.85 -14.79
C LEU A 93 7.89 22.50 -15.07
N GLU A 94 8.81 23.23 -14.45
CA GLU A 94 10.24 23.02 -14.56
C GLU A 94 10.68 21.66 -13.99
N PHE A 95 9.98 21.15 -12.98
CA PHE A 95 10.24 19.81 -12.44
C PHE A 95 9.67 18.77 -13.39
N GLN A 96 8.45 18.97 -13.87
CA GLN A 96 7.80 18.07 -14.82
C GLN A 96 8.63 17.87 -16.11
N GLN A 97 9.26 18.93 -16.60
CA GLN A 97 10.14 18.88 -17.78
C GLN A 97 11.44 18.07 -17.59
N LEU A 98 11.83 17.81 -16.34
CA LEU A 98 13.04 17.07 -16.00
C LEU A 98 12.75 15.64 -15.52
N LEU A 99 11.48 15.30 -15.28
CA LEU A 99 11.10 13.95 -14.92
C LEU A 99 11.21 13.02 -16.13
N SER A 100 11.87 11.88 -15.95
CA SER A 100 11.84 10.80 -16.92
C SER A 100 10.47 10.11 -16.88
N SER A 101 10.02 9.56 -18.01
CA SER A 101 8.71 8.88 -18.11
C SER A 101 8.60 7.62 -17.25
N GLY A 102 9.72 7.10 -16.74
CA GLY A 102 9.77 5.94 -15.85
C GLY A 102 9.52 6.25 -14.37
N VAL A 103 9.46 7.52 -13.98
CA VAL A 103 9.26 7.91 -12.57
C VAL A 103 7.79 7.73 -12.17
N SER A 104 7.52 6.90 -11.16
CA SER A 104 6.15 6.64 -10.72
C SER A 104 5.46 7.89 -10.13
N GLU A 105 4.13 7.91 -10.17
CA GLU A 105 3.32 8.96 -9.54
C GLU A 105 3.60 9.09 -8.03
N TRP A 106 3.91 7.98 -7.32
CA TRP A 106 4.30 8.00 -5.92
C TRP A 106 5.57 8.83 -5.69
N ALA A 107 6.56 8.65 -6.56
CA ALA A 107 7.80 9.37 -6.51
C ALA A 107 7.58 10.87 -6.81
N GLN A 108 6.71 11.18 -7.77
CA GLN A 108 6.32 12.57 -8.09
C GLN A 108 5.59 13.24 -6.92
N LEU A 109 4.70 12.54 -6.22
CA LEU A 109 4.07 13.02 -4.99
C LEU A 109 5.08 13.22 -3.87
N ALA A 110 6.08 12.34 -3.73
CA ALA A 110 7.17 12.51 -2.78
C ALA A 110 7.96 13.81 -3.05
N LEU A 111 8.26 14.09 -4.31
CA LEU A 111 8.91 15.32 -4.75
C LEU A 111 8.06 16.55 -4.43
N LEU A 112 6.76 16.50 -4.71
CA LEU A 112 5.82 17.59 -4.40
C LEU A 112 5.77 17.84 -2.89
N LEU A 113 5.69 16.77 -2.09
CA LEU A 113 5.66 16.86 -0.64
C LEU A 113 6.94 17.50 -0.08
N LEU A 114 8.12 17.12 -0.60
CA LEU A 114 9.38 17.76 -0.20
C LEU A 114 9.42 19.24 -0.57
N PHE A 115 8.96 19.59 -1.77
CA PHE A 115 8.91 20.96 -2.25
C PHE A 115 7.98 21.83 -1.40
N GLU A 116 6.75 21.38 -1.15
CA GLU A 116 5.77 22.11 -0.37
C GLU A 116 6.13 22.18 1.12
N LYS A 117 6.71 21.09 1.68
CA LYS A 117 7.23 21.11 3.05
C LYS A 117 8.33 22.15 3.24
N ARG A 118 9.15 22.38 2.21
CA ARG A 118 10.18 23.42 2.25
C ARG A 118 9.63 24.84 2.08
N ALA A 119 8.52 25.00 1.38
CA ALA A 119 7.82 26.28 1.28
C ALA A 119 7.26 26.76 2.64
N GLY A 120 7.09 25.86 3.61
CA GLY A 120 6.63 26.19 4.96
C GLY A 120 5.27 26.87 4.93
N GLU A 121 5.11 27.96 5.66
CA GLU A 121 3.86 28.76 5.73
C GLU A 121 3.41 29.32 4.36
N ALA A 122 4.32 29.40 3.37
CA ALA A 122 3.96 29.81 2.01
C ALA A 122 3.27 28.69 1.21
N SER A 123 3.26 27.46 1.72
CA SER A 123 2.52 26.35 1.13
C SER A 123 1.04 26.47 1.45
N ILE A 124 0.19 26.29 0.44
CA ILE A 124 -1.27 26.21 0.67
C ILE A 124 -1.64 24.97 1.48
N TRP A 125 -0.78 23.93 1.47
CA TRP A 125 -0.97 22.68 2.21
C TRP A 125 -0.23 22.69 3.55
N ALA A 126 0.31 23.81 4.01
CA ALA A 126 1.02 23.88 5.29
C ALA A 126 0.23 23.27 6.46
N PRO A 127 -1.09 23.57 6.65
CA PRO A 127 -1.88 22.96 7.74
C PRO A 127 -1.95 21.44 7.61
N TYR A 128 -2.14 20.95 6.39
CA TYR A 128 -2.19 19.52 6.09
C TYR A 128 -0.84 18.81 6.31
N ILE A 129 0.24 19.36 5.75
CA ILE A 129 1.59 18.81 5.86
C ILE A 129 2.05 18.78 7.32
N SER A 130 1.62 19.74 8.14
CA SER A 130 1.94 19.79 9.57
C SER A 130 1.38 18.60 10.36
N CYS A 131 0.29 17.99 9.87
CA CYS A 131 -0.37 16.83 10.45
C CYS A 131 0.12 15.48 9.89
N LEU A 132 1.01 15.49 8.89
CA LEU A 132 1.58 14.25 8.36
C LEU A 132 2.48 13.56 9.40
N PRO A 133 2.60 12.21 9.36
CA PRO A 133 3.47 11.48 10.28
C PRO A 133 4.89 12.03 10.30
N ARG A 134 5.42 12.21 11.51
CA ARG A 134 6.79 12.68 11.74
C ARG A 134 7.79 11.54 11.46
N TRP A 135 9.04 11.93 11.27
CA TRP A 135 10.14 10.97 11.14
C TRP A 135 10.13 9.97 12.30
N GLY A 136 10.24 8.68 11.97
CA GLY A 136 10.27 7.60 12.97
C GLY A 136 8.90 7.13 13.48
N THR A 137 7.80 7.75 13.04
CA THR A 137 6.43 7.34 13.43
C THR A 137 5.73 6.45 12.41
N ILE A 138 6.36 6.22 11.26
CA ILE A 138 5.86 5.32 10.21
C ILE A 138 6.45 3.93 10.41
N HIS A 139 5.59 2.91 10.54
CA HIS A 139 5.98 1.55 10.90
C HIS A 139 6.03 0.59 9.70
N SER A 140 6.00 1.11 8.48
CA SER A 140 6.16 0.31 7.26
C SER A 140 7.44 -0.52 7.28
N THR A 141 7.35 -1.76 6.78
CA THR A 141 8.52 -2.65 6.63
C THR A 141 9.63 -2.03 5.78
N ALA A 142 9.30 -1.07 4.92
CA ALA A 142 10.29 -0.29 4.18
C ALA A 142 11.34 0.34 5.11
N PHE A 143 10.97 0.71 6.36
CA PHE A 143 11.88 1.28 7.36
C PHE A 143 12.51 0.27 8.31
N TRP A 144 12.09 -0.99 8.29
CA TRP A 144 12.62 -2.01 9.19
C TRP A 144 14.12 -2.23 8.98
N ARG A 145 14.81 -2.44 10.11
CA ARG A 145 16.21 -2.83 10.18
C ARG A 145 16.39 -4.28 9.72
N LYS A 146 17.63 -4.70 9.55
CA LYS A 146 17.93 -6.07 9.08
C LYS A 146 17.44 -7.11 10.08
N GLU A 147 17.59 -6.83 11.36
CA GLU A 147 17.19 -7.70 12.46
C GLU A 147 15.66 -7.82 12.51
N GLU A 148 14.95 -6.73 12.24
CA GLU A 148 13.49 -6.72 12.19
C GLU A 148 12.97 -7.47 10.95
N LEU A 149 13.60 -7.31 9.79
CA LEU A 149 13.23 -8.07 8.59
C LEU A 149 13.53 -9.57 8.71
N ALA A 150 14.53 -9.96 9.51
CA ALA A 150 14.82 -11.37 9.77
C ALA A 150 13.65 -12.08 10.48
N MET A 151 12.82 -11.35 11.23
CA MET A 151 11.61 -11.88 11.88
C MET A 151 10.59 -12.41 10.87
N ILE A 152 10.57 -11.87 9.65
CA ILE A 152 9.64 -12.24 8.58
C ILE A 152 10.36 -12.86 7.38
N GLN A 153 11.56 -13.41 7.57
CA GLN A 153 12.36 -14.00 6.48
C GLN A 153 11.62 -15.12 5.74
N GLU A 154 10.74 -15.83 6.45
CA GLU A 154 9.93 -16.90 5.87
C GLU A 154 8.77 -16.38 5.03
N SER A 155 8.36 -15.11 5.17
CA SER A 155 7.35 -14.47 4.33
C SER A 155 7.98 -13.91 3.05
N SER A 156 7.23 -13.91 1.95
CA SER A 156 7.64 -13.20 0.72
C SER A 156 7.78 -11.70 0.93
N LEU A 157 7.13 -11.15 1.98
CA LEU A 157 7.21 -9.75 2.35
C LEU A 157 8.65 -9.29 2.58
N SER A 158 9.54 -10.15 3.09
CA SER A 158 10.95 -9.81 3.29
C SER A 158 11.62 -9.39 1.96
N TYR A 159 11.42 -10.19 0.91
CA TYR A 159 11.90 -9.91 -0.45
C TYR A 159 11.17 -8.72 -1.09
N GLU A 160 9.84 -8.67 -0.97
CA GLU A 160 9.02 -7.56 -1.49
C GLU A 160 9.46 -6.22 -0.90
N THR A 161 9.78 -6.19 0.40
CA THR A 161 10.31 -5.02 1.09
C THR A 161 11.68 -4.61 0.54
N MET A 162 12.57 -5.55 0.28
CA MET A 162 13.87 -5.27 -0.32
C MET A 162 13.72 -4.72 -1.75
N SER A 163 12.84 -5.32 -2.56
CA SER A 163 12.52 -4.86 -3.90
C SER A 163 11.96 -3.43 -3.88
N ARG A 164 11.01 -3.14 -2.99
CA ARG A 164 10.47 -1.77 -2.81
C ARG A 164 11.56 -0.78 -2.43
N ARG A 165 12.50 -1.15 -1.54
CA ARG A 165 13.62 -0.27 -1.15
C ARG A 165 14.56 0.02 -2.31
N ALA A 166 14.80 -0.96 -3.19
CA ALA A 166 15.59 -0.78 -4.40
C ALA A 166 14.87 0.15 -5.39
N ALA A 167 13.58 -0.07 -5.65
CA ALA A 167 12.78 0.81 -6.51
C ALA A 167 12.79 2.27 -6.02
N ILE A 168 12.55 2.52 -4.73
CA ILE A 168 12.61 3.89 -4.16
C ILE A 168 14.01 4.51 -4.34
N ARG A 169 15.08 3.70 -4.28
CA ARG A 169 16.45 4.17 -4.48
C ARG A 169 16.71 4.55 -5.94
N GLU A 170 16.23 3.74 -6.88
CA GLU A 170 16.34 4.00 -8.31
C GLU A 170 15.59 5.28 -8.67
N GLU A 171 14.35 5.46 -8.19
CA GLU A 171 13.58 6.69 -8.41
C GLU A 171 14.22 7.93 -7.77
N PHE A 172 14.86 7.78 -6.60
CA PHE A 172 15.64 8.86 -6.01
C PHE A 172 16.85 9.26 -6.86
N ASN A 173 17.49 8.28 -7.52
CA ASN A 173 18.63 8.53 -8.41
C ASN A 173 18.16 9.24 -9.70
N GLU A 174 17.02 8.83 -10.26
CA GLU A 174 16.39 9.49 -11.41
C GLU A 174 16.03 10.95 -11.13
N MET A 175 15.71 11.32 -9.88
CA MET A 175 15.41 12.70 -9.49
C MET A 175 16.63 13.56 -9.13
N GLN A 176 17.85 13.01 -9.11
CA GLN A 176 19.06 13.77 -8.80
C GLN A 176 19.23 15.04 -9.66
N PRO A 177 18.95 15.05 -10.98
CA PRO A 177 19.04 16.25 -11.79
C PRO A 177 18.16 17.40 -11.28
N ILE A 178 16.98 17.08 -10.74
CA ILE A 178 16.07 18.07 -10.15
C ILE A 178 16.64 18.59 -8.82
N PHE A 179 17.06 17.69 -7.93
CA PHE A 179 17.59 18.07 -6.62
C PHE A 179 18.87 18.90 -6.72
N GLN A 180 19.75 18.59 -7.68
CA GLN A 180 20.99 19.34 -7.91
C GLN A 180 20.71 20.70 -8.56
N ARG A 181 19.86 20.76 -9.59
CA ARG A 181 19.56 22.01 -10.30
C ARG A 181 18.79 23.01 -9.43
N TYR A 182 17.93 22.51 -8.56
CA TYR A 182 17.06 23.32 -7.70
C TYR A 182 17.41 23.19 -6.21
N GLU A 183 18.68 22.92 -5.88
CA GLU A 183 19.13 22.74 -4.49
C GLU A 183 18.74 23.91 -3.57
N HIS A 184 18.84 25.14 -4.09
CA HIS A 184 18.44 26.36 -3.39
C HIS A 184 16.95 26.38 -3.00
N VAL A 185 16.09 25.73 -3.79
CA VAL A 185 14.65 25.59 -3.52
C VAL A 185 14.44 24.67 -2.32
N PHE A 186 15.20 23.57 -2.24
CA PHE A 186 15.12 22.60 -1.13
C PHE A 186 15.88 23.04 0.12
N GLY A 187 16.69 24.11 0.02
CA GLY A 187 17.50 24.60 1.13
C GLY A 187 18.78 23.81 1.38
N GLY A 188 19.28 23.11 0.37
CA GLY A 188 20.45 22.24 0.45
C GLY A 188 20.20 20.87 -0.19
N PRO A 189 21.18 19.95 -0.10
CA PRO A 189 21.09 18.64 -0.72
C PRO A 189 19.96 17.79 -0.11
N VAL A 190 19.09 17.24 -0.97
CA VAL A 190 18.06 16.30 -0.55
C VAL A 190 18.69 14.93 -0.30
N SER A 191 18.54 14.41 0.92
CA SER A 191 19.06 13.08 1.26
C SER A 191 18.10 11.97 0.84
N TYR A 192 18.64 10.79 0.53
CA TYR A 192 17.82 9.58 0.29
C TYR A 192 16.89 9.28 1.47
N ALA A 193 17.36 9.51 2.70
CA ALA A 193 16.57 9.32 3.91
C ALA A 193 15.31 10.20 3.88
N SER A 194 15.46 11.50 3.62
CA SER A 194 14.34 12.44 3.51
C SER A 194 13.40 12.12 2.35
N PHE A 195 13.93 11.74 1.20
CA PHE A 195 13.13 11.33 0.05
C PHE A 195 12.33 10.05 0.33
N LYS A 196 12.97 9.02 0.87
CA LYS A 196 12.31 7.78 1.28
C LYS A 196 11.21 8.05 2.31
N HIS A 197 11.42 8.97 3.25
CA HIS A 197 10.36 9.37 4.16
C HIS A 197 9.20 10.04 3.45
N ALA A 198 9.44 11.00 2.56
CA ALA A 198 8.37 11.65 1.79
C ALA A 198 7.62 10.64 0.91
N TYR A 199 8.36 9.75 0.24
CA TYR A 199 7.83 8.67 -0.58
C TYR A 199 6.93 7.76 0.24
N VAL A 200 7.47 7.22 1.33
CA VAL A 200 6.71 6.32 2.18
C VAL A 200 5.60 7.07 2.89
N THR A 201 5.69 8.37 3.19
CA THR A 201 4.56 9.16 3.72
C THR A 201 3.44 9.26 2.69
N ALA A 202 3.79 9.53 1.43
CA ALA A 202 2.84 9.57 0.33
C ALA A 202 2.21 8.18 0.07
N THR A 203 2.96 7.09 0.30
CA THR A 203 2.48 5.71 0.13
C THR A 203 1.69 5.15 1.32
N VAL A 204 2.23 5.32 2.53
CA VAL A 204 1.81 4.62 3.74
C VAL A 204 0.54 5.14 4.35
N CYS A 205 0.34 6.43 4.28
CA CYS A 205 -0.63 7.02 5.17
C CYS A 205 -2.05 6.99 4.59
N SER A 206 -2.39 6.01 3.73
CA SER A 206 -3.67 5.93 3.01
C SER A 206 -4.00 7.25 2.30
N ARG A 207 -2.98 7.94 1.77
CA ARG A 207 -3.15 9.32 1.27
C ARG A 207 -3.36 9.32 -0.21
N ALA A 208 -2.50 8.65 -0.99
CA ALA A 208 -2.64 8.62 -2.43
C ALA A 208 -3.56 7.47 -2.87
N TRP A 209 -4.82 7.80 -3.13
CA TRP A 209 -5.77 6.88 -3.74
C TRP A 209 -5.73 7.10 -5.25
N ARG A 210 -5.71 6.01 -6.03
CA ARG A 210 -6.27 6.12 -7.38
C ARG A 210 -7.78 6.13 -7.17
N ILE A 211 -8.32 7.34 -7.05
CA ILE A 211 -9.75 7.51 -6.81
C ILE A 211 -10.46 7.19 -8.14
N ASP A 212 -11.42 6.27 -8.11
CA ASP A 212 -12.23 5.94 -9.28
C ASP A 212 -12.87 7.22 -9.83
N GLY A 213 -12.55 7.55 -11.09
CA GLY A 213 -12.93 8.79 -11.76
C GLY A 213 -11.83 9.87 -11.86
N LEU A 214 -10.85 9.92 -10.94
CA LEU A 214 -9.74 10.89 -11.01
C LEU A 214 -8.57 10.42 -11.89
N GLU A 215 -8.44 9.11 -12.08
CA GLU A 215 -7.36 8.42 -12.83
C GLU A 215 -5.92 8.70 -12.34
N LYS A 216 -5.73 9.49 -11.28
CA LYS A 216 -4.43 9.88 -10.70
C LYS A 216 -4.33 9.51 -9.23
N LEU A 217 -3.11 9.35 -8.74
CA LEU A 217 -2.81 9.31 -7.31
C LEU A 217 -2.95 10.70 -6.69
N ALA A 218 -3.74 10.81 -5.61
CA ALA A 218 -4.01 12.07 -4.93
C ALA A 218 -3.97 11.91 -3.42
N MET A 219 -3.14 12.70 -2.71
CA MET A 219 -3.22 12.84 -1.26
C MET A 219 -4.44 13.70 -0.91
N VAL A 220 -5.41 13.13 -0.21
CA VAL A 220 -6.68 13.79 0.15
C VAL A 220 -6.66 14.20 1.63
N PRO A 221 -6.50 15.50 1.93
CA PRO A 221 -6.47 15.96 3.31
C PRO A 221 -7.70 15.54 4.11
N PHE A 222 -7.48 15.15 5.36
CA PHE A 222 -8.50 14.72 6.33
C PHE A 222 -9.11 13.35 6.04
N ALA A 223 -9.41 13.00 4.79
CA ALA A 223 -9.80 11.65 4.40
C ALA A 223 -8.79 10.60 4.86
N ASP A 224 -7.51 10.97 4.79
CA ASP A 224 -6.39 10.14 5.18
C ASP A 224 -6.21 9.88 6.69
N PHE A 225 -7.08 10.45 7.52
CA PHE A 225 -7.10 10.12 8.95
C PHE A 225 -8.01 8.92 9.24
N MET A 226 -8.79 8.46 8.27
CA MET A 226 -9.63 7.29 8.41
C MET A 226 -8.80 6.01 8.45
N ASN A 227 -9.17 5.11 9.36
CA ASN A 227 -8.50 3.82 9.50
C ASN A 227 -9.15 2.76 8.63
N HIS A 228 -8.36 1.73 8.33
CA HIS A 228 -8.82 0.56 7.59
C HIS A 228 -9.67 -0.38 8.44
N ASP A 229 -10.76 -0.86 7.88
CA ASP A 229 -11.45 -2.08 8.30
C ASP A 229 -11.76 -2.93 7.07
N TRP A 230 -11.35 -4.20 7.07
CA TRP A 230 -11.59 -5.12 5.96
C TRP A 230 -13.07 -5.48 5.79
N SER A 231 -13.89 -5.25 6.83
CA SER A 231 -15.34 -5.48 6.82
C SER A 231 -16.15 -4.27 6.37
N SER A 232 -15.51 -3.11 6.23
CA SER A 232 -16.13 -1.89 5.69
C SER A 232 -16.33 -2.02 4.17
N ASN A 233 -17.44 -1.51 3.67
CA ASN A 233 -17.67 -1.30 2.24
C ASN A 233 -17.52 0.18 1.85
N ALA A 234 -17.24 1.06 2.81
CA ALA A 234 -17.03 2.48 2.54
C ALA A 234 -15.69 2.67 1.83
N MET A 235 -15.73 3.33 0.67
CA MET A 235 -14.56 3.63 -0.15
C MET A 235 -14.64 5.07 -0.64
N LEU A 236 -13.48 5.71 -0.78
CA LEU A 236 -13.40 7.05 -1.32
C LEU A 236 -13.66 7.00 -2.84
N THR A 237 -14.69 7.71 -3.31
CA THR A 237 -15.05 7.81 -4.72
C THR A 237 -14.79 9.23 -5.23
N TYR A 238 -14.61 9.41 -6.54
CA TYR A 238 -14.45 10.74 -7.12
C TYR A 238 -15.66 11.07 -7.98
N ASP A 239 -16.29 12.21 -7.70
CA ASP A 239 -17.39 12.71 -8.52
C ASP A 239 -16.82 13.42 -9.76
N THR A 240 -16.90 12.74 -10.90
CA THR A 240 -16.61 13.34 -12.21
C THR A 240 -17.90 13.85 -12.82
N ASP A 241 -17.86 15.06 -13.36
CA ASP A 241 -18.95 15.81 -14.02
C ASP A 241 -19.59 15.13 -15.27
N ASN A 242 -19.49 13.80 -15.40
CA ASN A 242 -20.09 13.04 -16.47
C ASN A 242 -21.50 12.64 -16.05
N GLY A 243 -22.50 13.37 -16.55
CA GLY A 243 -23.91 12.98 -16.53
C GLY A 243 -24.20 11.67 -17.30
N SER A 244 -23.60 10.57 -16.85
CA SER A 244 -23.71 9.23 -17.44
C SER A 244 -23.71 8.14 -16.37
N THR A 245 -24.49 8.35 -15.32
CA THR A 245 -25.12 7.22 -14.63
C THR A 245 -26.58 7.55 -14.52
N GLU A 246 -27.41 6.68 -15.10
CA GLU A 246 -28.80 6.50 -14.69
C GLU A 246 -28.78 6.07 -13.21
N VAL A 247 -28.52 7.01 -12.31
CA VAL A 247 -28.75 6.81 -10.89
C VAL A 247 -30.24 7.02 -10.71
N GLU A 248 -30.97 5.93 -10.50
CA GLU A 248 -32.31 5.97 -9.94
C GLU A 248 -32.33 6.99 -8.80
N GLU A 249 -33.23 7.97 -8.92
CA GLU A 249 -33.44 9.11 -8.02
C GLU A 249 -32.87 8.90 -6.60
N VAL A 250 -31.61 9.33 -6.40
CA VAL A 250 -31.11 9.60 -5.06
C VAL A 250 -31.90 10.82 -4.59
N LYS A 251 -32.90 10.57 -3.75
CA LYS A 251 -33.64 11.61 -3.04
C LYS A 251 -32.65 12.47 -2.26
N VAL A 252 -32.31 13.61 -2.84
CA VAL A 252 -31.56 14.69 -2.20
C VAL A 252 -32.40 15.17 -1.02
N TYR A 253 -32.01 14.79 0.20
CA TYR A 253 -32.50 15.43 1.41
C TYR A 253 -31.68 16.70 1.66
N SER A 254 -32.36 17.84 1.48
CA SER A 254 -32.19 19.15 2.15
C SER A 254 -30.82 19.85 2.19
N ASP A 255 -30.82 21.06 1.61
CA ASP A 255 -30.17 22.30 2.08
C ASP A 255 -28.66 22.54 1.96
N CYS A 256 -27.88 21.68 1.30
CA CYS A 256 -26.51 22.02 0.88
C CYS A 256 -26.47 22.48 -0.58
N LEU A 257 -26.88 23.73 -0.83
CA LEU A 257 -26.78 24.40 -2.12
C LEU A 257 -25.32 24.82 -2.37
N ASP A 258 -24.54 23.91 -2.96
CA ASP A 258 -23.44 24.13 -3.92
C ASP A 258 -22.73 22.77 -4.06
N ILE A 259 -23.20 21.92 -4.98
CA ILE A 259 -22.53 20.66 -5.31
C ILE A 259 -21.18 21.04 -5.93
N ALA A 260 -20.11 20.94 -5.14
CA ALA A 260 -18.76 21.07 -5.65
C ALA A 260 -18.48 19.91 -6.62
N LEU A 261 -18.74 20.17 -7.90
CA LEU A 261 -18.28 19.33 -9.01
C LEU A 261 -16.75 19.15 -8.87
N PHE A 262 -16.22 17.95 -9.15
CA PHE A 262 -14.79 17.60 -8.97
C PHE A 262 -14.33 17.48 -7.50
N CYS A 263 -14.96 16.59 -6.72
CA CYS A 263 -14.55 16.30 -5.35
C CYS A 263 -14.43 14.79 -5.08
N ALA A 264 -13.57 14.45 -4.10
CA ALA A 264 -13.59 13.13 -3.49
C ALA A 264 -14.72 13.09 -2.46
N GLN A 265 -15.49 12.02 -2.48
CA GLN A 265 -16.65 11.80 -1.63
C GLN A 265 -16.51 10.49 -0.88
N LEU A 266 -17.06 10.45 0.33
CA LEU A 266 -17.23 9.21 1.08
C LEU A 266 -18.66 9.12 1.59
N PHE A 267 -19.26 7.95 1.40
CA PHE A 267 -20.57 7.62 1.92
C PHE A 267 -20.46 6.57 3.01
N ALA A 268 -21.26 6.72 4.07
CA ALA A 268 -21.36 5.74 5.13
C ALA A 268 -21.94 4.43 4.57
N ASP A 269 -21.23 3.33 4.74
CA ASP A 269 -21.66 1.99 4.33
C ASP A 269 -22.63 1.33 5.33
N LYS A 270 -22.60 1.81 6.57
CA LYS A 270 -23.46 1.37 7.68
C LYS A 270 -23.86 2.56 8.56
N ASN A 271 -24.73 2.30 9.53
CA ASN A 271 -25.04 3.29 10.56
C ASN A 271 -23.85 3.38 11.54
N TYR A 272 -23.47 4.60 11.90
CA TYR A 272 -22.48 4.86 12.96
C TYR A 272 -23.16 5.59 14.11
N ALA A 273 -22.94 5.14 15.34
CA ALA A 273 -23.39 5.86 16.53
C ALA A 273 -22.47 7.06 16.82
N ALA A 274 -22.99 8.09 17.50
CA ALA A 274 -22.17 9.17 18.00
C ALA A 274 -20.99 8.63 18.85
N GLY A 275 -19.77 9.02 18.50
CA GLY A 275 -18.54 8.54 19.14
C GLY A 275 -18.00 7.22 18.58
N GLU A 276 -18.66 6.59 17.62
CA GLU A 276 -18.13 5.40 16.91
C GLU A 276 -17.06 5.82 15.90
N GLN A 277 -16.04 4.98 15.74
CA GLN A 277 -15.02 5.19 14.72
C GLN A 277 -15.58 4.93 13.33
N VAL A 278 -15.34 5.86 12.41
CA VAL A 278 -15.66 5.70 10.99
C VAL A 278 -14.45 5.11 10.29
N THR A 279 -14.63 3.91 9.72
CA THR A 279 -13.58 3.15 9.03
C THR A 279 -13.92 2.95 7.56
N ILE A 280 -12.87 2.81 6.75
CA ILE A 280 -13.00 2.59 5.31
C ILE A 280 -12.25 1.33 4.89
N SER A 281 -12.59 0.79 3.72
CA SER A 281 -11.81 -0.27 3.12
C SER A 281 -10.70 0.32 2.25
N PHE A 282 -9.46 -0.08 2.50
CA PHE A 282 -8.33 0.19 1.61
C PHE A 282 -8.27 -0.82 0.46
N GLY A 283 -9.29 -1.69 0.36
CA GLY A 283 -9.36 -2.80 -0.58
C GLY A 283 -9.00 -4.15 0.05
N PRO A 284 -9.05 -5.23 -0.75
CA PRO A 284 -8.81 -6.60 -0.33
C PRO A 284 -7.32 -6.92 -0.09
N LEU A 285 -6.70 -6.25 0.87
CA LEU A 285 -5.26 -6.28 1.14
C LEU A 285 -4.90 -7.29 2.23
N CYS A 286 -3.89 -8.12 1.97
CA CYS A 286 -3.31 -9.02 2.99
C CYS A 286 -2.45 -8.26 4.00
N ASN A 287 -2.14 -8.87 5.15
CA ASN A 287 -1.26 -8.28 6.15
C ASN A 287 0.14 -7.94 5.62
N ALA A 288 0.65 -8.68 4.63
CA ALA A 288 1.92 -8.34 3.99
C ALA A 288 1.85 -7.00 3.25
N SER A 289 0.80 -6.76 2.47
CA SER A 289 0.57 -5.48 1.80
C SER A 289 0.28 -4.36 2.81
N LEU A 290 -0.53 -4.61 3.84
CA LEU A 290 -0.78 -3.62 4.90
C LEU A 290 0.51 -3.22 5.64
N ALA A 291 1.40 -4.18 5.91
CA ALA A 291 2.65 -3.90 6.60
C ALA A 291 3.64 -3.13 5.72
N LEU A 292 3.75 -3.44 4.42
CA LEU A 292 4.62 -2.71 3.49
C LEU A 292 4.08 -1.33 3.17
N ASP A 293 2.81 -1.27 2.79
CA ASP A 293 2.18 -0.11 2.19
C ASP A 293 1.42 0.74 3.18
N PHE A 294 1.27 0.34 4.45
CA PHE A 294 0.57 1.14 5.47
C PHE A 294 1.19 1.09 6.87
N GLY A 295 2.13 0.16 7.11
CA GLY A 295 2.82 0.06 8.41
C GLY A 295 1.96 -0.43 9.55
N PHE A 296 0.92 -1.22 9.27
CA PHE A 296 0.17 -1.94 10.29
C PHE A 296 -0.27 -3.30 9.78
N THR A 297 -0.79 -4.13 10.69
CA THR A 297 -1.45 -5.39 10.38
C THR A 297 -2.78 -5.43 11.12
N VAL A 298 -3.71 -6.27 10.65
CA VAL A 298 -4.99 -6.48 11.32
C VAL A 298 -5.12 -7.93 11.79
N PRO A 299 -5.76 -8.18 12.94
CA PRO A 299 -5.99 -9.53 13.42
C PRO A 299 -6.95 -10.27 12.48
N TYR A 300 -6.66 -11.56 12.26
CA TYR A 300 -7.50 -12.47 11.46
C TYR A 300 -7.93 -11.86 10.10
N ASN A 301 -6.96 -11.45 9.28
CA ASN A 301 -7.25 -10.81 7.99
C ASN A 301 -7.71 -11.85 6.94
N PRO A 302 -8.97 -11.84 6.46
CA PRO A 302 -9.47 -12.80 5.48
C PRO A 302 -8.80 -12.70 4.11
N TRP A 303 -8.07 -11.60 3.85
CA TRP A 303 -7.36 -11.37 2.60
C TRP A 303 -5.92 -11.88 2.60
N ASP A 304 -5.45 -12.44 3.71
CA ASP A 304 -4.13 -13.07 3.78
C ASP A 304 -3.92 -14.09 2.66
N LYS A 305 -2.69 -14.10 2.18
CA LYS A 305 -2.23 -14.94 1.08
C LYS A 305 -0.76 -15.28 1.33
N VAL A 306 -0.31 -16.40 0.80
CA VAL A 306 1.07 -16.87 0.93
C VAL A 306 1.62 -17.26 -0.43
N GLN A 307 2.90 -17.01 -0.66
CA GLN A 307 3.60 -17.42 -1.87
C GLN A 307 4.19 -18.83 -1.70
N LEU A 308 3.93 -19.70 -2.67
CA LEU A 308 4.52 -21.03 -2.79
C LEU A 308 5.41 -21.08 -4.04
N TRP A 309 6.71 -21.31 -3.84
CA TRP A 309 7.66 -21.49 -4.94
C TRP A 309 7.72 -22.95 -5.39
N LEU A 310 7.62 -23.19 -6.69
CA LEU A 310 8.01 -24.46 -7.32
C LEU A 310 9.04 -24.19 -8.40
N GLY A 311 10.01 -25.10 -8.55
CA GLY A 311 11.03 -24.98 -9.56
C GLY A 311 11.67 -26.31 -9.96
N ILE A 312 12.13 -26.35 -11.20
CA ILE A 312 12.90 -27.46 -11.77
C ILE A 312 14.34 -27.35 -11.30
N SER A 313 14.86 -28.42 -10.70
CA SER A 313 16.24 -28.48 -10.24
C SER A 313 17.24 -28.18 -11.36
N ARG A 314 18.32 -27.45 -11.05
CA ARG A 314 19.44 -27.24 -11.98
C ARG A 314 20.13 -28.54 -12.39
N ARG A 315 19.98 -29.60 -11.60
CA ARG A 315 20.56 -30.93 -11.84
C ARG A 315 19.59 -31.91 -12.52
N ASP A 316 18.38 -31.46 -12.86
CA ASP A 316 17.39 -32.29 -13.55
C ASP A 316 17.88 -32.59 -14.97
N SER A 317 17.95 -33.88 -15.33
CA SER A 317 18.41 -34.34 -16.66
C SER A 317 17.51 -33.85 -17.79
N LEU A 318 16.22 -33.64 -17.52
CA LEU A 318 15.23 -33.15 -18.46
C LEU A 318 15.04 -31.63 -18.36
N ARG A 319 15.86 -30.91 -17.59
CA ARG A 319 15.70 -29.47 -17.34
C ARG A 319 15.41 -28.68 -18.61
N LYS A 320 16.21 -28.88 -19.66
CA LYS A 320 16.06 -28.13 -20.92
C LYS A 320 14.69 -28.37 -21.56
N GLU A 321 14.25 -29.62 -21.61
CA GLU A 321 12.96 -30.01 -22.19
C GLU A 321 11.79 -29.49 -21.34
N LYS A 322 11.90 -29.58 -20.00
CA LYS A 322 10.91 -29.03 -19.06
C LYS A 322 10.75 -27.52 -19.21
N LEU A 323 11.86 -26.78 -19.34
CA LEU A 323 11.80 -25.33 -19.57
C LEU A 323 11.18 -24.98 -20.92
N GLN A 324 11.56 -25.69 -21.99
CA GLN A 324 10.97 -25.50 -23.31
C GLN A 324 9.47 -25.77 -23.30
N TYR A 325 9.04 -26.81 -22.59
CA TYR A 325 7.63 -27.12 -22.41
C TYR A 325 6.90 -26.00 -21.66
N LEU A 326 7.42 -25.51 -20.53
CA LEU A 326 6.80 -24.41 -19.79
C LEU A 326 6.69 -23.14 -20.63
N HIS A 327 7.75 -22.77 -21.36
CA HIS A 327 7.75 -21.58 -22.22
C HIS A 327 6.74 -21.71 -23.37
N ALA A 328 6.57 -22.90 -23.94
CA ALA A 328 5.58 -23.17 -24.98
C ALA A 328 4.12 -23.05 -24.48
N HIS A 329 3.89 -23.17 -23.17
CA HIS A 329 2.58 -23.03 -22.51
C HIS A 329 2.42 -21.70 -21.79
N GLU A 330 3.22 -20.69 -22.16
CA GLU A 330 3.18 -19.33 -21.59
C GLU A 330 3.46 -19.29 -20.07
N MET A 331 4.02 -20.37 -19.52
CA MET A 331 4.43 -20.47 -18.13
C MET A 331 5.89 -20.01 -17.98
N LEU A 332 6.09 -18.70 -18.11
CA LEU A 332 7.42 -18.10 -17.96
C LEU A 332 7.92 -18.22 -16.51
N THR A 333 9.12 -18.75 -16.37
CA THR A 333 9.85 -18.83 -15.11
C THR A 333 10.57 -17.52 -14.81
N LEU A 334 10.89 -17.27 -13.53
CA LEU A 334 11.62 -16.05 -13.17
C LEU A 334 13.04 -16.04 -13.76
N THR A 335 13.54 -14.86 -14.08
CA THR A 335 14.91 -14.66 -14.56
C THR A 335 15.81 -14.24 -13.40
N ASN A 336 16.96 -14.88 -13.28
CA ASN A 336 18.00 -14.48 -12.32
C ASN A 336 18.63 -13.14 -12.75
N PRO A 337 19.34 -12.43 -11.83
CA PRO A 337 20.01 -11.17 -12.18
C PRO A 337 21.04 -11.28 -13.32
N ASP A 338 21.57 -12.49 -13.58
CA ASP A 338 22.51 -12.78 -14.67
C ASP A 338 21.82 -13.06 -16.03
N GLY A 339 20.49 -12.93 -16.10
CA GLY A 339 19.70 -13.21 -17.30
C GLY A 339 19.36 -14.69 -17.51
N SER A 340 19.82 -15.59 -16.63
CA SER A 340 19.52 -17.03 -16.74
C SER A 340 18.14 -17.39 -16.19
N ASP A 341 17.53 -18.42 -16.77
CA ASP A 341 16.25 -18.97 -16.32
C ASP A 341 16.38 -19.65 -14.95
N SER A 342 15.62 -19.17 -13.95
CA SER A 342 15.59 -19.76 -12.59
C SER A 342 15.02 -21.18 -12.57
N GLY A 343 14.19 -21.52 -13.55
CA GLY A 343 13.42 -22.75 -13.65
C GLY A 343 12.25 -22.87 -12.70
N GLY A 344 11.86 -21.78 -12.04
CA GLY A 344 10.72 -21.79 -11.14
C GLY A 344 9.87 -20.53 -11.21
N MET A 345 8.75 -20.61 -10.52
CA MET A 345 7.78 -19.53 -10.39
C MET A 345 7.08 -19.62 -9.02
N SER A 346 6.51 -18.49 -8.61
CA SER A 346 5.76 -18.38 -7.36
C SER A 346 4.26 -18.42 -7.63
N PHE A 347 3.54 -19.16 -6.81
CA PHE A 347 2.08 -19.27 -6.86
C PHE A 347 1.48 -18.64 -5.61
N THR A 348 0.50 -17.76 -5.81
CA THR A 348 -0.24 -17.16 -4.69
C THR A 348 -1.31 -18.13 -4.22
N LEU A 349 -1.24 -18.55 -2.96
CA LEU A 349 -2.23 -19.38 -2.30
C LEU A 349 -3.12 -18.53 -1.39
N ARG A 350 -4.39 -18.92 -1.29
CA ARG A 350 -5.39 -18.35 -0.39
C ARG A 350 -6.10 -19.47 0.34
N GLU A 351 -6.84 -19.12 1.38
CA GLU A 351 -7.63 -20.08 2.15
C GLU A 351 -8.64 -20.80 1.24
N VAL A 352 -8.68 -22.13 1.31
CA VAL A 352 -9.42 -22.99 0.38
C VAL A 352 -10.88 -23.18 0.80
N CYS A 353 -11.18 -23.09 2.09
CA CYS A 353 -12.55 -23.02 2.59
C CYS A 353 -12.73 -21.65 3.25
N ASP A 354 -13.66 -20.83 2.74
CA ASP A 354 -14.09 -19.67 3.51
C ASP A 354 -14.97 -20.11 4.71
N SER A 355 -15.22 -19.19 5.64
CA SER A 355 -16.10 -19.43 6.80
C SER A 355 -17.55 -19.77 6.42
N ALA A 356 -17.94 -19.59 5.16
CA ALA A 356 -19.25 -19.89 4.61
C ALA A 356 -19.30 -21.24 3.84
N GLY A 357 -18.19 -21.97 3.73
CA GLY A 357 -18.10 -23.26 3.05
C GLY A 357 -17.99 -23.18 1.52
N ASN A 358 -17.75 -21.99 0.94
CA ASN A 358 -17.45 -21.88 -0.48
C ASN A 358 -15.99 -22.29 -0.71
N GLY A 359 -15.79 -23.38 -1.46
CA GLY A 359 -14.47 -23.88 -1.81
C GLY A 359 -13.79 -22.98 -2.84
N ARG A 360 -12.59 -22.48 -2.55
CA ARG A 360 -11.68 -21.89 -3.55
C ARG A 360 -10.70 -22.94 -4.04
N GLU A 361 -10.71 -23.21 -5.33
CA GLU A 361 -9.72 -24.12 -5.92
C GLU A 361 -8.32 -23.50 -5.91
N LEU A 362 -7.29 -24.34 -5.77
CA LEU A 362 -5.90 -23.92 -5.95
C LEU A 362 -5.63 -23.53 -7.41
N PRO A 363 -4.64 -22.67 -7.69
CA PRO A 363 -4.37 -22.21 -9.06
C PRO A 363 -4.08 -23.38 -10.01
N GLY A 364 -4.82 -23.49 -11.12
CA GLY A 364 -4.57 -24.51 -12.15
C GLY A 364 -3.10 -24.62 -12.60
N PRO A 365 -2.41 -23.48 -12.88
CA PRO A 365 -0.99 -23.49 -13.24
C PRO A 365 -0.06 -24.11 -12.17
N LEU A 366 -0.44 -24.10 -10.89
CA LEU A 366 0.35 -24.77 -9.84
C LEU A 366 0.44 -26.28 -10.10
N PHE A 367 -0.68 -26.90 -10.47
CA PHE A 367 -0.72 -28.33 -10.78
C PHE A 367 0.03 -28.65 -12.07
N THR A 368 -0.11 -27.83 -13.11
CA THR A 368 0.66 -27.99 -14.35
C THR A 368 2.17 -27.93 -14.07
N MET A 369 2.61 -26.96 -13.27
CA MET A 369 4.01 -26.86 -12.86
C MET A 369 4.46 -28.08 -12.06
N ALA A 370 3.66 -28.55 -11.10
CA ALA A 370 3.97 -29.73 -10.30
C ALA A 370 4.10 -30.99 -11.17
N ARG A 371 3.21 -31.19 -12.15
CA ARG A 371 3.30 -32.30 -13.12
C ARG A 371 4.57 -32.23 -13.95
N VAL A 372 4.95 -31.03 -14.42
CA VAL A 372 6.20 -30.83 -15.18
C VAL A 372 7.42 -31.13 -14.30
N VAL A 373 7.41 -30.69 -13.04
CA VAL A 373 8.50 -30.99 -12.09
C VAL A 373 8.61 -32.49 -11.84
N CYS A 374 7.50 -33.21 -11.67
CA CYS A 374 7.50 -34.66 -11.41
C CYS A 374 7.78 -35.52 -12.66
N ALA A 375 7.66 -34.99 -13.88
CA ALA A 375 7.89 -35.78 -15.09
C ALA A 375 9.33 -36.34 -15.16
N THR A 376 9.44 -37.65 -15.39
CA THR A 376 10.72 -38.39 -15.42
C THR A 376 11.17 -38.80 -16.82
N SER A 377 10.34 -38.57 -17.85
CA SER A 377 10.67 -38.81 -19.26
C SER A 377 10.06 -37.74 -20.17
N SER A 378 10.60 -37.60 -21.39
CA SER A 378 10.07 -36.70 -22.43
C SER A 378 8.63 -37.08 -22.83
N GLU A 379 8.30 -38.36 -22.80
CA GLU A 379 6.94 -38.87 -23.08
C GLU A 379 5.96 -38.45 -21.98
N ALA A 380 6.39 -38.48 -20.71
CA ALA A 380 5.58 -38.01 -19.60
C ALA A 380 5.28 -36.50 -19.71
N LEU A 381 6.25 -35.70 -20.18
CA LEU A 381 6.10 -34.25 -20.38
C LEU A 381 5.02 -33.90 -21.40
N LEU A 382 4.93 -34.64 -22.51
CA LEU A 382 3.93 -34.40 -23.57
C LEU A 382 2.47 -34.62 -23.13
N SER A 383 2.25 -35.09 -21.91
CA SER A 383 0.94 -35.38 -21.35
C SER A 383 0.59 -34.55 -20.11
N CYS A 384 1.44 -33.61 -19.69
CA CYS A 384 1.23 -32.80 -18.49
C CYS A 384 -0.02 -31.89 -18.55
N ASP A 385 -0.51 -31.57 -19.76
CA ASP A 385 -1.77 -30.81 -19.95
C ASP A 385 -3.03 -31.67 -19.80
N LYS A 386 -2.91 -32.99 -19.87
CA LYS A 386 -4.06 -33.90 -19.83
C LYS A 386 -4.30 -34.33 -18.37
N LYS A 387 -5.41 -33.85 -17.78
CA LYS A 387 -5.94 -34.29 -16.46
C LYS A 387 -6.32 -35.80 -16.37
N GLN A 388 -5.91 -36.63 -17.32
CA GLN A 388 -6.43 -38.01 -17.49
C GLN A 388 -5.49 -39.11 -16.97
N ASP A 389 -4.28 -38.78 -16.51
CA ASP A 389 -3.33 -39.78 -15.99
C ASP A 389 -3.27 -39.72 -14.46
N GLY A 390 -3.95 -40.66 -13.79
CA GLY A 390 -4.13 -40.67 -12.33
C GLY A 390 -2.80 -40.72 -11.55
N LEU A 391 -1.78 -41.42 -12.05
CA LEU A 391 -0.47 -41.50 -11.37
C LEU A 391 0.28 -40.16 -11.38
N LYS A 392 0.15 -39.39 -12.47
CA LYS A 392 0.78 -38.07 -12.58
C LYS A 392 0.11 -37.05 -11.68
N GLU A 393 -1.19 -37.19 -11.46
CA GLU A 393 -1.93 -36.34 -10.52
C GLU A 393 -1.54 -36.64 -9.08
N THR A 394 -1.36 -37.91 -8.71
CA THR A 394 -0.89 -38.27 -7.35
C THR A 394 0.51 -37.75 -7.06
N ASP A 395 1.44 -37.86 -8.01
CA ASP A 395 2.82 -37.35 -7.83
C ASP A 395 2.85 -35.81 -7.73
N ALA A 396 2.05 -35.11 -8.53
CA ALA A 396 1.93 -33.67 -8.48
C ALA A 396 1.31 -33.19 -7.15
N LEU A 397 0.24 -33.84 -6.69
CA LEU A 397 -0.40 -33.56 -5.40
C LEU A 397 0.57 -33.80 -4.24
N ALA A 398 1.30 -34.92 -4.25
CA ALA A 398 2.29 -35.25 -3.23
C ALA A 398 3.43 -34.23 -3.18
N LEU A 399 3.91 -33.75 -4.34
CA LEU A 399 4.92 -32.69 -4.41
C LEU A 399 4.40 -31.39 -3.79
N ILE A 400 3.21 -30.94 -4.19
CA ILE A 400 2.63 -29.69 -3.67
C ILE A 400 2.43 -29.81 -2.16
N LEU A 401 1.86 -30.92 -1.67
CA LEU A 401 1.66 -31.16 -0.25
C LEU A 401 2.98 -31.13 0.53
N THR A 402 4.04 -31.76 0.01
CA THR A 402 5.36 -31.75 0.63
C THR A 402 5.92 -30.34 0.73
N CYS A 403 5.80 -29.53 -0.33
CA CYS A 403 6.21 -28.14 -0.32
C CYS A 403 5.40 -27.31 0.70
N VAL A 404 4.08 -27.50 0.76
CA VAL A 404 3.20 -26.80 1.72
C VAL A 404 3.54 -27.18 3.16
N GLU A 405 3.72 -28.46 3.49
CA GLU A 405 4.10 -28.92 4.84
C GLU A 405 5.47 -28.39 5.26
N THR A 406 6.43 -28.32 4.34
CA THR A 406 7.73 -27.71 4.60
C THR A 406 7.57 -26.24 4.97
N ARG A 407 6.73 -25.49 4.22
CA ARG A 407 6.43 -24.09 4.53
C ARG A 407 5.72 -23.95 5.87
N ILE A 408 4.77 -24.83 6.21
CA ILE A 408 4.09 -24.85 7.52
C ILE A 408 5.12 -24.94 8.65
N GLN A 409 6.07 -25.88 8.56
CA GLN A 409 7.11 -26.06 9.57
C GLN A 409 7.98 -24.81 9.71
N GLN A 410 8.43 -24.22 8.59
CA GLN A 410 9.23 -22.99 8.58
C GLN A 410 8.52 -21.82 9.27
N HIS A 411 7.25 -21.57 8.94
CA HIS A 411 6.49 -20.47 9.57
C HIS A 411 6.24 -20.75 11.05
N PHE A 412 5.97 -22.00 11.42
CA PHE A 412 5.77 -22.37 12.82
C PHE A 412 7.04 -22.12 13.65
N GLU A 413 8.21 -22.52 13.15
CA GLU A 413 9.50 -22.25 13.79
C GLU A 413 9.79 -20.75 13.88
N ALA A 414 9.52 -19.98 12.82
CA ALA A 414 9.68 -18.54 12.83
C ALA A 414 8.79 -17.87 13.89
N ILE A 415 7.52 -18.26 14.00
CA ILE A 415 6.59 -17.76 15.02
C ILE A 415 7.07 -18.10 16.44
N LEU A 416 7.58 -19.31 16.66
CA LEU A 416 8.16 -19.68 17.96
C LEU A 416 9.36 -18.82 18.32
N ALA A 417 10.21 -18.49 17.35
CA ALA A 417 11.36 -17.61 17.58
C ALA A 417 10.95 -16.20 18.02
N LEU A 418 9.79 -15.70 17.55
CA LEU A 418 9.26 -14.39 17.94
C LEU A 418 8.90 -14.30 19.43
N GLN A 419 8.57 -15.41 20.10
CA GLN A 419 8.28 -15.41 21.55
C GLN A 419 9.49 -14.95 22.38
N SER A 420 10.70 -15.34 21.95
CA SER A 420 11.94 -14.90 22.56
C SER A 420 12.17 -13.39 22.32
N CYS A 421 11.95 -12.94 21.08
CA CYS A 421 12.03 -11.51 20.73
C CYS A 421 11.06 -10.66 21.55
N ARG A 422 9.82 -11.13 21.72
CA ARG A 422 8.79 -10.46 22.52
C ARG A 422 9.19 -10.31 23.97
N SER A 423 9.75 -11.37 24.56
CA SER A 423 10.19 -11.40 25.96
C SER A 423 11.36 -10.45 26.23
N GLN A 424 12.17 -10.16 25.22
CA GLN A 424 13.33 -9.27 25.30
C GLN A 424 13.01 -7.82 24.92
N ALA A 425 11.88 -7.57 24.27
CA ALA A 425 11.48 -6.24 23.84
C ALA A 425 11.02 -5.39 25.03
N PRO A 426 11.52 -4.14 25.18
CA PRO A 426 10.98 -3.21 26.15
C PRO A 426 9.48 -2.97 25.88
N ALA A 427 8.68 -2.90 26.96
CA ALA A 427 7.29 -2.47 26.87
C ALA A 427 7.22 -1.09 26.19
N GLU A 428 6.27 -0.94 25.26
CA GLU A 428 6.06 0.28 24.47
C GLU A 428 7.24 0.68 23.55
N SER A 429 7.97 -0.31 23.01
CA SER A 429 9.01 -0.07 22.00
C SER A 429 8.53 -0.31 20.57
N THR A 430 9.13 0.38 19.60
CA THR A 430 8.96 0.08 18.17
C THR A 430 9.27 -1.39 17.85
N THR A 431 10.19 -1.99 18.59
CA THR A 431 10.53 -3.41 18.47
C THR A 431 9.35 -4.32 18.81
N LEU A 432 8.58 -4.01 19.86
CA LEU A 432 7.40 -4.80 20.21
C LEU A 432 6.34 -4.74 19.10
N LEU A 433 6.10 -3.55 18.52
CA LEU A 433 5.20 -3.40 17.39
C LEU A 433 5.66 -4.20 16.15
N CYS A 434 6.96 -4.17 15.84
CA CYS A 434 7.51 -4.98 14.75
C CYS A 434 7.30 -6.49 15.00
N VAL A 435 7.44 -6.94 16.25
CA VAL A 435 7.16 -8.35 16.64
C VAL A 435 5.68 -8.68 16.43
N GLU A 436 4.77 -7.82 16.86
CA GLU A 436 3.32 -8.04 16.70
C GLU A 436 2.90 -8.06 15.23
N MET A 437 3.47 -7.18 14.41
CA MET A 437 3.26 -7.21 12.97
C MET A 437 3.79 -8.50 12.36
N ALA A 438 4.99 -8.95 12.75
CA ALA A 438 5.59 -10.19 12.27
C ALA A 438 4.74 -11.42 12.65
N GLU A 439 4.23 -11.47 13.89
CA GLU A 439 3.31 -12.52 14.36
C GLU A 439 2.02 -12.55 13.51
N ALA A 440 1.44 -11.38 13.22
CA ALA A 440 0.22 -11.27 12.42
C ALA A 440 0.43 -11.70 10.96
N ILE A 441 1.56 -11.35 10.35
CA ILE A 441 1.91 -11.74 8.97
C ILE A 441 2.12 -13.25 8.90
N LEU A 442 3.04 -13.79 9.70
CA LEU A 442 3.39 -15.21 9.65
C LEU A 442 2.23 -16.08 10.10
N GLY A 443 1.45 -15.66 11.10
CA GLY A 443 0.26 -16.35 11.55
C GLY A 443 -0.84 -16.38 10.49
N GLY A 444 -1.00 -15.29 9.74
CA GLY A 444 -1.89 -15.20 8.59
C GLY A 444 -1.52 -16.17 7.48
N GLU A 445 -0.25 -16.16 7.07
CA GLU A 445 0.29 -17.07 6.06
C GLU A 445 0.21 -18.54 6.49
N LEU A 446 0.53 -18.84 7.76
CA LEU A 446 0.42 -20.18 8.33
C LEU A 446 -1.02 -20.70 8.32
N ARG A 447 -2.02 -19.83 8.60
CA ARG A 447 -3.44 -20.19 8.51
C ARG A 447 -3.79 -20.63 7.09
N VAL A 448 -3.39 -19.85 6.09
CA VAL A 448 -3.59 -20.19 4.68
C VAL A 448 -2.93 -21.52 4.34
N LEU A 449 -1.66 -21.72 4.70
CA LEU A 449 -0.93 -22.96 4.43
C LEU A 449 -1.61 -24.19 5.05
N ARG A 450 -2.10 -24.08 6.29
CA ARG A 450 -2.82 -25.18 6.97
C ARG A 450 -4.14 -25.52 6.29
N SER A 451 -4.89 -24.51 5.84
CA SER A 451 -6.12 -24.71 5.05
C SER A 451 -5.83 -25.45 3.75
N VAL A 452 -4.77 -25.04 3.03
CA VAL A 452 -4.32 -25.70 1.80
C VAL A 452 -3.86 -27.14 2.06
N SER A 453 -3.06 -27.38 3.11
CA SER A 453 -2.61 -28.73 3.49
C SER A 453 -3.79 -29.66 3.78
N ALA A 454 -4.79 -29.19 4.55
CA ALA A 454 -5.97 -29.98 4.87
C ALA A 454 -6.75 -30.38 3.60
N TRP A 455 -6.92 -29.43 2.68
CA TRP A 455 -7.56 -29.69 1.39
C TRP A 455 -6.76 -30.69 0.55
N LEU A 456 -5.43 -30.51 0.42
CA LEU A 456 -4.56 -31.42 -0.34
C LEU A 456 -4.59 -32.85 0.23
N LYS A 457 -4.53 -33.00 1.55
CA LYS A 457 -4.64 -34.32 2.22
C LYS A 457 -5.96 -35.01 1.88
N HIS A 458 -7.06 -34.26 1.84
CA HIS A 458 -8.35 -34.80 1.41
C HIS A 458 -8.32 -35.24 -0.06
N GLN A 459 -7.76 -34.42 -0.96
CA GLN A 459 -7.63 -34.79 -2.38
C GLN A 459 -6.75 -36.03 -2.58
N CYS A 460 -5.65 -36.18 -1.84
CA CYS A 460 -4.79 -37.36 -1.91
C CYS A 460 -5.47 -38.66 -1.42
N VAL A 461 -6.55 -38.56 -0.63
CA VAL A 461 -7.34 -39.73 -0.18
C VAL A 461 -8.41 -40.09 -1.21
N VAL A 462 -8.88 -39.13 -1.99
CA VAL A 462 -9.96 -39.29 -2.98
C VAL A 462 -9.43 -39.64 -4.38
N ALA A 463 -8.21 -39.20 -4.71
CA ALA A 463 -7.47 -39.57 -5.92
C ALA A 463 -6.90 -40.98 -5.83
#